data_AF-A0AA36FBE1-F1
#
_entry.id   AF-A0AA36FBE1-F1
#
_cell.length_a   1.000
_cell.length_b   1.000
_cell.length_c   1.000
_cell.angle_alpha   90.00
_cell.angle_beta   90.00
_cell.angle_gamma   90.00
#
_symmetry.space_group_name_H-M   'P 1'
#
loop_
_entity.id
_entity.type
_entity.pdbx_description
1 polymer ?
#
loop_
_entity_poly.entity_id
_entity_poly.type
_entity_poly.pdbx_seq_one_letter_code
_entity_poly.pdbx_strand_id
1 'polypeptide(L)'
;MQIYTGKDRVKVRKTNQGSGVVEDLVKELENTGRNLTCDNIFRSLGFTRKLLSKKTTLAGIIRKNRVELPSAFTNGKEKGFYDPILLSQEKIYCHTYEYNALSAIN
;
A
#
# COMPACT_ATOMS: atom_id res chain seq x y z
N MET A 1 19.51 6.16 7.01
CA MET A 1 19.16 4.72 7.12
C MET A 1 19.16 4.33 8.58
N GLN A 2 18.12 3.63 9.06
CA GLN A 2 17.99 3.20 10.46
C GLN A 2 18.07 1.67 10.56
N ILE A 3 18.84 1.17 11.53
CA ILE A 3 18.94 -0.28 11.82
C ILE A 3 17.76 -0.71 12.70
N TYR A 4 17.08 -1.80 12.34
CA TYR A 4 16.05 -2.40 13.19
C TYR A 4 16.68 -3.24 14.29
N THR A 5 16.61 -2.77 15.53
CA THR A 5 17.18 -3.44 16.71
C THR A 5 16.14 -4.20 17.54
N GLY A 6 14.92 -4.39 17.02
CA GLY A 6 13.83 -5.04 17.73
C GLY A 6 13.02 -4.07 18.60
N LYS A 7 12.32 -4.62 19.60
CA LYS A 7 11.51 -3.85 20.54
C LYS A 7 12.38 -3.39 21.70
N ASP A 8 12.45 -2.09 21.89
CA ASP A 8 13.02 -1.49 23.09
C ASP A 8 12.08 -1.76 24.29
N ARG A 9 12.64 -2.19 25.44
CA ARG A 9 11.86 -2.48 26.65
C ARG A 9 11.47 -1.22 27.42
N VAL A 10 12.18 -0.12 27.19
CA VAL A 10 12.04 1.14 27.94
C VAL A 10 11.17 2.14 27.17
N LYS A 11 11.24 2.13 25.83
CA LYS A 11 10.48 3.09 25.01
C LYS A 11 9.05 2.63 24.74
N VAL A 12 8.15 3.62 24.66
CA VAL A 12 6.76 3.40 24.22
C VAL A 12 6.76 2.73 22.85
N ARG A 13 5.89 1.71 22.69
CA ARG A 13 5.72 0.99 21.43
C ARG A 13 5.40 1.96 20.31
N LYS A 14 6.33 2.11 19.38
CA LYS A 14 6.14 2.95 18.20
C LYS A 14 5.29 2.18 17.18
N THR A 15 4.10 2.69 16.86
CA THR A 15 3.19 2.10 15.85
C THR A 15 3.64 2.50 14.44
N ASN A 16 3.14 1.81 13.41
CA ASN A 16 3.41 2.13 12.00
C ASN A 16 4.91 2.33 11.65
N GLN A 17 5.80 1.53 12.24
CA GLN A 17 7.25 1.61 11.96
C GLN A 17 7.59 1.47 10.48
N GLY A 18 6.78 0.67 9.77
CA GLY A 18 6.99 0.45 8.36
C GLY A 18 7.01 1.74 7.53
N SER A 19 6.02 2.61 7.70
CA SER A 19 5.96 3.85 6.91
C SER A 19 7.13 4.78 7.27
N GLY A 20 7.51 4.88 8.55
CA GLY A 20 8.64 5.70 8.98
C GLY A 20 9.96 5.27 8.36
N VAL A 21 10.23 3.96 8.29
CA VAL A 21 11.43 3.44 7.63
C VAL A 21 11.46 3.83 6.15
N VAL A 22 10.35 3.69 5.44
CA VAL A 22 10.29 4.05 4.02
C VAL A 22 10.49 5.55 3.83
N GLU A 23 9.87 6.39 4.65
CA GLU A 23 10.06 7.85 4.61
C GLU A 23 11.53 8.24 4.80
N ASP A 24 12.20 7.63 5.79
CA ASP A 24 13.61 7.90 6.06
C ASP A 24 14.52 7.46 4.90
N LEU A 25 14.17 6.36 4.21
CA LEU A 25 14.92 5.87 3.05
C LEU A 25 14.74 6.76 1.82
N VAL A 26 13.57 7.37 1.66
CA VAL A 26 13.23 8.13 0.43
C VAL A 26 13.37 9.61 0.61
N LYS A 27 13.72 10.08 1.82
CA LYS A 27 13.80 11.50 2.20
C LYS A 27 14.59 12.35 1.20
N GLU A 28 15.73 11.86 0.72
CA GLU A 28 16.58 12.57 -0.26
C GLU A 28 16.03 12.52 -1.69
N LEU A 29 15.06 11.66 -1.95
CA LEU A 29 14.39 11.46 -3.23
C LEU A 29 13.01 12.15 -3.27
N GLU A 30 12.54 12.72 -2.15
CA GLU A 30 11.29 13.47 -2.08
C GLU A 30 11.33 14.69 -3.00
N ASN A 31 10.18 15.08 -3.54
CA ASN A 31 9.98 16.21 -4.45
C ASN A 31 10.63 16.09 -5.84
N THR A 32 11.24 14.95 -6.16
CA THR A 32 11.91 14.72 -7.45
C THR A 32 11.02 14.10 -8.52
N GLY A 33 9.75 13.80 -8.22
CA GLY A 33 8.81 13.20 -9.19
C GLY A 33 9.00 11.69 -9.38
N ARG A 34 9.66 11.00 -8.43
CA ARG A 34 9.96 9.58 -8.54
C ARG A 34 8.79 8.68 -8.13
N ASN A 35 8.81 7.46 -8.65
CA ASN A 35 7.87 6.41 -8.29
C ASN A 35 8.51 5.45 -7.28
N LEU A 36 7.79 5.14 -6.22
CA LEU A 36 8.17 4.16 -5.22
C LEU A 36 7.46 2.84 -5.46
N THR A 37 8.18 1.74 -5.34
CA THR A 37 7.59 0.41 -5.15
C THR A 37 8.13 -0.17 -3.85
N CYS A 38 7.24 -0.62 -2.98
CA CYS A 38 7.62 -1.25 -1.71
C CYS A 38 6.70 -2.42 -1.37
N ASP A 39 7.17 -3.28 -0.47
CA ASP A 39 6.40 -4.41 0.05
C ASP A 39 5.11 -3.93 0.75
N ASN A 40 4.09 -4.76 0.66
CA ASN A 40 2.74 -4.60 1.19
C ASN A 40 2.69 -4.30 2.69
N ILE A 41 3.67 -4.77 3.49
CA ILE A 41 3.73 -4.46 4.93
C ILE A 41 3.88 -2.95 5.21
N PHE A 42 4.45 -2.21 4.25
CA PHE A 42 4.70 -0.77 4.35
C PHE A 42 3.57 0.10 3.78
N ARG A 43 2.55 -0.53 3.18
CA ARG A 43 1.53 0.19 2.42
C ARG A 43 0.26 0.45 3.24
N SER A 44 -0.16 1.72 3.22
CA SER A 44 -1.49 2.21 3.62
C SER A 44 -1.91 3.37 2.70
N LEU A 45 -3.21 3.69 2.63
CA LEU A 45 -3.68 4.83 1.85
C LEU A 45 -3.23 6.15 2.48
N GLY A 46 -3.22 6.23 3.81
CA GLY A 46 -2.68 7.39 4.54
C GLY A 46 -1.21 7.66 4.19
N PHE A 47 -0.39 6.61 4.12
CA PHE A 47 1.01 6.73 3.69
C PHE A 47 1.14 7.18 2.23
N THR A 48 0.30 6.63 1.34
CA THR A 48 0.26 7.00 -0.08
C THR A 48 -0.06 8.48 -0.27
N ARG A 49 -1.05 9.03 0.46
CA ARG A 49 -1.38 10.46 0.43
C ARG A 49 -0.20 11.33 0.87
N LYS A 50 0.54 10.90 1.90
CA LYS A 50 1.72 11.62 2.39
C LYS A 50 2.87 11.63 1.39
N LEU A 51 3.06 10.56 0.62
CA LEU A 51 4.05 10.56 -0.47
C LEU A 51 3.61 11.46 -1.63
N LEU A 52 2.32 11.43 -1.96
CA LEU A 52 1.77 12.25 -3.04
C LEU A 52 1.93 13.75 -2.79
N SER A 53 1.77 14.20 -1.54
CA SER A 53 2.02 15.61 -1.17
C SER A 53 3.49 16.03 -1.35
N LYS A 54 4.41 15.07 -1.44
CA LYS A 54 5.85 15.26 -1.66
C LYS A 54 6.30 14.91 -3.09
N LYS A 55 5.38 14.93 -4.06
CA LYS A 55 5.63 14.56 -5.47
C LYS A 55 6.31 13.19 -5.62
N THR A 56 5.97 12.24 -4.76
CA THR A 56 6.41 10.85 -4.86
C THR A 56 5.18 9.97 -5.03
N THR A 57 5.12 9.17 -6.09
CA THR A 57 4.00 8.24 -6.27
C THR A 57 4.35 6.86 -5.73
N LEU A 58 3.34 6.02 -5.48
CA LEU A 58 3.51 4.70 -4.90
C LEU A 58 2.74 3.65 -5.72
N ALA A 59 3.45 2.68 -6.31
CA ALA A 59 2.88 1.62 -7.12
C ALA A 59 3.07 0.24 -6.47
N GLY A 60 2.01 -0.56 -6.37
CA GLY A 60 2.08 -1.92 -5.82
C GLY A 60 0.79 -2.39 -5.15
N ILE A 61 0.90 -3.48 -4.39
CA ILE A 61 -0.26 -4.24 -3.87
C ILE A 61 -0.61 -3.78 -2.46
N ILE A 62 -1.91 -3.64 -2.19
CA ILE A 62 -2.47 -3.41 -0.85
C ILE A 62 -3.26 -4.65 -0.39
N ARG A 63 -3.12 -5.05 0.88
CA ARG A 63 -3.93 -6.15 1.44
C ARG A 63 -5.42 -5.79 1.46
N LYS A 64 -6.28 -6.73 1.04
CA LYS A 64 -7.74 -6.57 1.04
C LYS A 64 -8.34 -6.26 2.42
N ASN A 65 -7.73 -6.71 3.50
CA ASN A 65 -8.24 -6.54 4.86
C ASN A 65 -7.90 -5.17 5.50
N ARG A 66 -7.40 -4.20 4.72
CA ARG A 66 -7.14 -2.86 5.24
C ARG A 66 -8.45 -2.11 5.43
N VAL A 67 -8.68 -1.61 6.65
CA VAL A 67 -9.88 -0.83 7.04
C VAL A 67 -10.07 0.42 6.17
N GLU A 68 -8.97 0.95 5.62
CA GLU A 68 -8.99 2.12 4.74
C GLU A 68 -9.59 1.83 3.36
N LEU A 69 -9.73 0.56 2.96
CA LEU A 69 -10.33 0.19 1.69
C LEU A 69 -11.86 0.19 1.79
N PRO A 70 -12.57 0.71 0.78
CA PRO A 70 -14.02 0.58 0.70
C PRO A 70 -14.48 -0.87 0.77
N SER A 71 -15.65 -1.09 1.38
CA SER A 71 -16.23 -2.43 1.51
C SER A 71 -16.48 -3.13 0.17
N ALA A 72 -16.56 -2.37 -0.93
CA ALA A 72 -16.60 -2.89 -2.30
C ALA A 72 -15.40 -3.80 -2.64
N PHE A 73 -14.23 -3.58 -2.01
CA PHE A 73 -13.03 -4.41 -2.17
C PHE A 73 -12.97 -5.60 -1.21
N THR A 74 -13.71 -5.55 -0.10
CA THR A 74 -13.68 -6.61 0.93
C THR A 74 -14.82 -7.60 0.79
N ASN A 75 -15.96 -7.15 0.25
CA ASN A 75 -17.13 -7.97 0.06
C ASN A 75 -16.93 -8.83 -1.19
N GLY A 76 -16.60 -10.10 -0.98
CA GLY A 76 -16.54 -11.14 -2.01
C GLY A 76 -17.93 -11.55 -2.48
N LYS A 77 -18.80 -10.58 -2.84
CA LYS A 77 -19.94 -10.92 -3.68
C LYS A 77 -19.39 -11.51 -4.97
N GLU A 78 -20.02 -12.55 -5.47
CA GLU A 78 -19.72 -13.22 -6.74
C GLU A 78 -19.56 -12.17 -7.84
N LYS A 79 -18.33 -11.70 -8.07
CA LYS A 79 -18.01 -10.78 -9.14
C LYS A 79 -17.76 -11.63 -10.37
N GLY A 80 -18.28 -11.18 -11.50
CA GLY A 80 -17.97 -11.81 -12.78
C GLY A 80 -16.45 -11.90 -12.95
N PHE A 81 -16.01 -12.96 -13.62
CA PHE A 81 -14.62 -13.41 -13.82
C PHE A 81 -13.68 -12.34 -14.43
N TYR A 82 -14.20 -11.17 -14.81
CA TYR A 82 -13.49 -10.09 -15.49
C TYR A 82 -13.94 -8.68 -15.09
N ASP A 83 -14.57 -8.49 -13.92
CA ASP A 83 -15.07 -7.17 -13.50
C ASP A 83 -14.07 -6.47 -12.55
N PRO A 84 -13.06 -5.72 -13.05
CA PRO A 84 -12.17 -4.98 -12.19
C PRO A 84 -12.92 -3.83 -11.52
N ILE A 85 -12.86 -3.76 -10.20
CA ILE A 85 -13.26 -2.55 -9.48
C ILE A 85 -12.09 -1.58 -9.56
N LEU A 86 -12.30 -0.48 -10.30
CA LEU A 86 -11.46 0.70 -10.21
C LEU A 86 -12.09 1.68 -9.21
N LEU A 87 -11.35 1.98 -8.15
CA LEU A 87 -11.68 3.10 -7.27
C LEU A 87 -10.64 4.19 -7.42
N SER A 88 -11.12 5.39 -7.73
CA SER A 88 -10.33 6.62 -7.72
C SER A 88 -10.72 7.44 -6.49
N GLN A 89 -9.75 7.68 -5.60
CA GLN A 89 -9.88 8.62 -4.50
C GLN A 89 -8.68 9.55 -4.50
N GLU A 90 -8.89 10.85 -4.66
CA GLU A 90 -7.83 11.87 -4.47
C GLU A 90 -6.50 11.52 -5.17
N LYS A 91 -6.57 11.09 -6.44
CA LYS A 91 -5.45 10.65 -7.30
C LYS A 91 -4.78 9.33 -6.89
N ILE A 92 -5.41 8.54 -6.03
CA ILE A 92 -5.05 7.16 -5.72
C ILE A 92 -6.00 6.25 -6.50
N TYR A 93 -5.42 5.33 -7.25
CA TYR A 93 -6.16 4.36 -8.05
C TYR A 93 -5.90 2.96 -7.50
N CYS A 94 -6.97 2.28 -7.13
CA CYS A 94 -6.93 0.88 -6.69
C CYS A 94 -7.67 0.01 -7.70
N HIS A 95 -7.00 -1.04 -8.15
CA HIS A 95 -7.58 -2.07 -9.01
C HIS A 95 -7.52 -3.42 -8.31
N THR A 96 -8.60 -4.20 -8.40
CA THR A 96 -8.63 -5.60 -7.99
C THR A 96 -8.95 -6.51 -9.15
N TYR A 97 -8.27 -7.65 -9.21
CA TYR A 97 -8.49 -8.74 -10.17
C TYR A 97 -8.53 -10.05 -9.38
N GLU A 98 -9.45 -10.95 -9.74
CA GLU A 98 -9.48 -12.32 -9.20
C GLU A 98 -8.97 -13.28 -10.27
N TYR A 99 -7.92 -14.03 -9.94
CA TYR A 99 -7.38 -15.09 -10.81
C TYR A 99 -7.78 -16.44 -10.22
N ASN A 100 -8.47 -17.26 -11.02
CA ASN A 100 -8.73 -18.64 -10.64
C ASN A 100 -7.52 -19.49 -11.06
N ALA A 101 -6.81 -20.08 -10.10
CA ALA A 101 -5.63 -20.89 -10.38
C ALA A 101 -5.90 -22.09 -11.31
N LEU A 102 -7.18 -22.46 -11.47
CA LEU A 102 -7.64 -23.53 -12.37
C LEU A 102 -7.68 -23.13 -13.85
N SER A 103 -7.73 -21.83 -14.20
CA SER A 103 -7.75 -21.38 -15.60
C SER A 103 -6.36 -21.18 -16.22
N ALA A 104 -5.29 -21.43 -15.46
CA ALA A 104 -3.90 -21.23 -15.89
C ALA A 104 -3.17 -22.54 -16.27
N ILE A 105 -3.88 -23.69 -16.23
CA ILE A 105 -3.32 -25.02 -16.46
C ILE A 105 -3.82 -25.64 -17.80
N ASN A 106 -4.58 -24.90 -18.61
CA ASN A 106 -4.95 -25.32 -19.97
C ASN A 106 -4.29 -24.44 -21.03
#